data_AF-A0A9N8WUF2-F1
#
_entry.id   AF-A0A9N8WUF2-F1
#
_cell.length_a   1.000
_cell.length_b   1.000
_cell.length_c   1.000
_cell.angle_alpha   90.00
_cell.angle_beta   90.00
_cell.angle_gamma   90.00
#
_symmetry.space_group_name_H-M   'P 1'
#
loop_
_entity.id
_entity.type
_entity.pdbx_description
1 polymer ?
#
loop_
_entity_poly.entity_id
_entity_poly.type
_entity_poly.pdbx_seq_one_letter_code
_entity_poly.pdbx_strand_id
1 'polypeptide(L)'
;MSRGRNKWTCEDDQKLRTLFKTYQGQQKLWQLISNWFPKRNSKSCRERWTFHVNPEINHLPFAHDEQKYILSRVKQPGTTDWVAIAEGISRPYARRTALQCKNFVNNRQRRINGEVEKLTDQYKKSGDRMNLGFILN
;
A
#
# COMPACT_ATOMS: atom_id res chain seq x y z
N MET A 1 19.04 20.51 -7.44
CA MET A 1 18.58 19.46 -8.37
C MET A 1 17.39 18.73 -7.75
N SER A 2 16.21 18.82 -8.35
CA SER A 2 14.99 18.23 -7.80
C SER A 2 15.10 16.70 -7.77
N ARG A 3 14.87 16.09 -6.61
CA ARG A 3 14.76 14.63 -6.45
C ARG A 3 13.44 14.15 -7.06
N GLY A 4 13.31 14.28 -8.38
CA GLY A 4 12.22 13.68 -9.14
C GLY A 4 12.29 12.17 -8.93
N ARG A 5 11.42 11.64 -8.05
CA ARG A 5 11.23 10.20 -7.92
C ARG A 5 10.88 9.69 -9.31
N ASN A 6 11.80 8.99 -9.98
CA ASN A 6 11.51 8.36 -11.27
C ASN A 6 10.27 7.48 -11.04
N LYS A 7 9.15 7.84 -11.66
CA LYS A 7 7.92 7.06 -11.58
C LYS A 7 8.09 5.82 -12.45
N TRP A 8 7.58 4.69 -12.00
CA TRP A 8 7.50 3.50 -12.84
C TRP A 8 6.38 3.73 -13.86
N THR A 9 6.67 3.53 -15.14
CA THR A 9 5.67 3.63 -16.21
C THR A 9 5.11 2.26 -16.58
N CYS A 10 4.07 2.23 -17.42
CA CYS A 10 3.52 0.99 -17.95
C CYS A 10 4.55 0.24 -18.80
N GLU A 11 5.39 0.96 -19.55
CA GLU A 11 6.48 0.39 -20.35
C GLU A 11 7.56 -0.23 -19.44
N ASP A 12 7.90 0.45 -18.34
CA ASP A 12 8.83 -0.11 -17.34
C ASP A 12 8.27 -1.41 -16.74
N ASP A 13 6.97 -1.45 -16.42
CA ASP A 13 6.31 -2.62 -15.86
C ASP A 13 6.27 -3.77 -16.86
N GLN A 14 5.95 -3.49 -18.13
CA GLN A 14 5.96 -4.49 -19.18
C GLN A 14 7.37 -5.06 -19.41
N LYS A 15 8.38 -4.19 -19.44
CA LYS A 15 9.78 -4.58 -19.51
C LYS A 15 10.17 -5.46 -18.31
N LEU A 16 9.75 -5.08 -17.10
CA LEU A 16 10.01 -5.85 -15.89
C LEU A 16 9.37 -7.25 -15.94
N ARG A 17 8.15 -7.38 -16.48
CA ARG A 17 7.48 -8.68 -16.71
C ARG A 17 8.27 -9.57 -17.66
N THR A 18 8.70 -9.02 -18.80
CA THR A 18 9.47 -9.77 -19.78
C THR A 18 10.80 -10.23 -19.18
N LEU A 19 11.55 -9.32 -18.55
CA LEU A 19 12.84 -9.66 -17.95
C LEU A 19 12.71 -10.68 -16.81
N PHE A 20 11.65 -10.58 -15.98
CA PHE A 20 11.39 -11.58 -14.95
C PHE A 20 11.17 -12.97 -15.57
N LYS A 21 10.36 -13.09 -16.62
CA LYS A 21 10.14 -14.36 -17.33
C LYS A 21 11.42 -14.93 -17.94
N THR A 22 12.33 -14.07 -18.42
CA THR A 22 13.60 -14.50 -19.02
C THR A 22 14.60 -15.01 -17.99
N TYR A 23 14.72 -14.34 -16.84
CA TYR A 23 15.78 -14.61 -15.87
C TYR A 23 15.28 -15.41 -14.64
N GLN A 24 13.99 -15.71 -14.53
CA GLN A 24 13.42 -16.47 -13.40
C GLN A 24 14.20 -17.76 -13.14
N GLY A 25 14.40 -18.10 -11.86
CA GLY A 25 15.22 -19.25 -11.43
C GLY A 25 16.70 -18.95 -11.26
N GLN A 26 17.21 -17.80 -11.72
CA GLN A 26 18.61 -17.44 -11.54
C GLN A 26 18.89 -16.81 -10.16
N GLN A 27 20.01 -17.20 -9.54
CA GLN A 27 20.40 -16.77 -8.18
C GLN A 27 20.52 -15.24 -8.02
N LYS A 28 20.89 -14.53 -9.10
CA LYS A 28 21.09 -13.06 -9.12
C LYS A 28 20.08 -12.33 -10.01
N LEU A 29 18.88 -12.90 -10.17
CA LEU A 29 17.79 -12.36 -10.99
C LEU A 29 17.65 -10.83 -10.93
N TRP A 30 17.50 -10.26 -9.73
CA TRP A 30 17.25 -8.83 -9.59
C TRP A 30 18.45 -7.95 -9.97
N GLN A 31 19.68 -8.47 -9.83
CA GLN A 31 20.89 -7.78 -10.28
C GLN A 31 20.92 -7.75 -11.80
N LEU A 32 20.62 -8.89 -12.45
CA LEU A 32 20.53 -8.99 -13.90
C LEU A 32 19.43 -8.08 -14.47
N ILE A 33 18.24 -8.09 -13.86
CA ILE A 33 17.13 -7.22 -14.26
C ILE A 33 17.52 -5.75 -14.11
N SER A 34 18.16 -5.34 -13.01
CA SER A 34 18.49 -3.92 -12.78
C SER A 34 19.43 -3.33 -13.81
N ASN A 35 20.28 -4.15 -14.45
CA ASN A 35 21.17 -3.70 -15.53
C ASN A 35 20.39 -3.14 -16.74
N TRP A 36 19.12 -3.53 -16.89
CA TRP A 36 18.24 -3.03 -17.95
C TRP A 36 17.50 -1.74 -17.59
N PHE A 37 17.65 -1.25 -16.35
CA PHE A 37 16.99 -0.05 -15.85
C PHE A 37 18.03 0.94 -15.32
N PRO A 38 18.53 1.87 -16.16
CA PRO A 38 19.69 2.73 -15.83
C PRO A 38 19.48 3.64 -14.62
N LYS A 39 18.23 3.88 -14.22
CA LYS A 39 17.89 4.72 -13.05
C LYS A 39 17.29 3.92 -11.88
N ARG A 40 17.42 2.59 -11.88
CA ARG A 40 16.89 1.69 -10.84
C ARG A 40 18.00 0.77 -10.35
N ASN A 41 17.87 0.32 -9.11
CA ASN A 41 18.72 -0.73 -8.56
C ASN A 41 17.92 -2.02 -8.37
N SER A 42 18.62 -3.10 -8.03
CA SER A 42 18.03 -4.44 -7.86
C SER A 42 16.92 -4.45 -6.81
N LYS A 43 17.10 -3.71 -5.71
CA LYS A 43 16.08 -3.56 -4.65
C LYS A 43 14.81 -2.91 -5.21
N SER A 44 14.94 -1.81 -5.95
CA SER A 44 13.81 -1.11 -6.55
C SER A 44 13.03 -1.99 -7.54
N CYS A 45 13.74 -2.78 -8.36
CA CYS A 45 13.10 -3.73 -9.29
C CYS A 45 12.34 -4.83 -8.53
N ARG A 46 12.95 -5.40 -7.49
CA ARG A 46 12.31 -6.42 -6.63
C ARG A 46 11.07 -5.87 -5.95
N GLU A 47 11.14 -4.69 -5.35
CA GLU A 47 10.01 -4.04 -4.69
C GLU A 47 8.87 -3.78 -5.68
N ARG A 48 9.20 -3.27 -6.88
CA ARG A 48 8.21 -3.04 -7.93
C ARG A 48 7.50 -4.33 -8.33
N TRP A 49 8.27 -5.41 -8.53
CA TRP A 49 7.69 -6.72 -8.82
C TRP A 49 6.78 -7.22 -7.70
N THR A 50 7.31 -7.23 -6.47
CA THR A 50 6.66 -7.83 -5.30
C THR A 50 5.37 -7.11 -4.92
N PHE A 51 5.29 -5.80 -5.14
CA PHE A 51 4.17 -4.99 -4.66
C PHE A 51 3.20 -4.51 -5.75
N HIS A 52 3.61 -4.52 -7.02
CA HIS A 52 2.83 -3.89 -8.08
C HIS A 52 2.72 -4.71 -9.37
N VAL A 53 3.78 -5.42 -9.78
CA VAL A 53 3.85 -5.98 -11.13
C VAL A 53 3.57 -7.49 -11.16
N ASN A 54 3.86 -8.25 -10.10
CA ASN A 54 3.58 -9.70 -10.10
C ASN A 54 2.09 -9.96 -10.46
N PRO A 55 1.79 -10.75 -11.51
CA PRO A 55 0.41 -11.04 -11.93
C PRO A 55 -0.44 -11.75 -10.87
N GLU A 56 0.17 -12.39 -9.87
CA GLU A 56 -0.54 -13.02 -8.76
C GLU A 56 -1.16 -12.00 -7.77
N ILE A 57 -0.77 -10.72 -7.88
CA ILE A 57 -1.26 -9.67 -7.00
C ILE A 57 -2.70 -9.32 -7.40
N ASN A 58 -3.59 -9.35 -6.41
CA ASN A 58 -4.97 -8.90 -6.60
C ASN A 58 -5.05 -7.38 -6.50
N HIS A 59 -5.39 -6.73 -7.61
CA HIS A 59 -5.56 -5.28 -7.72
C HIS A 59 -7.00 -4.79 -7.55
N LEU A 60 -7.97 -5.68 -7.34
CA LEU A 60 -9.36 -5.30 -7.10
C LEU A 60 -9.52 -4.57 -5.76
N PRO A 61 -10.60 -3.80 -5.57
CA PRO A 61 -10.94 -3.25 -4.26
C PRO A 61 -10.97 -4.34 -3.19
N PHE A 62 -10.66 -3.96 -1.94
CA PHE A 62 -10.83 -4.89 -0.81
C PHE A 62 -12.32 -5.22 -0.64
N ALA A 63 -12.64 -6.49 -0.59
CA ALA A 63 -13.98 -6.97 -0.27
C ALA A 63 -14.33 -6.65 1.20
N HIS A 64 -15.61 -6.62 1.52
CA HIS A 64 -16.08 -6.15 2.82
C HIS A 64 -15.57 -7.00 4.00
N ASP A 65 -15.45 -8.31 3.80
CA ASP A 65 -14.82 -9.27 4.73
C ASP A 65 -13.33 -8.98 4.91
N GLU A 66 -12.58 -8.76 3.82
CA GLU A 66 -11.17 -8.37 3.89
C GLU A 66 -10.98 -7.06 4.66
N GLN A 67 -11.82 -6.06 4.39
CA GLN A 67 -11.79 -4.76 5.09
C GLN A 67 -12.03 -4.93 6.58
N LYS A 68 -13.06 -5.70 6.98
CA LYS A 68 -13.37 -5.98 8.39
C LYS A 68 -12.20 -6.64 9.11
N TYR A 69 -11.56 -7.63 8.47
CA TYR A 69 -10.39 -8.30 9.03
C TYR A 69 -9.21 -7.34 9.22
N ILE A 70 -8.87 -6.55 8.20
CA ILE A 70 -7.74 -5.60 8.29
C ILE A 70 -7.97 -4.61 9.44
N LEU A 71 -9.18 -4.07 9.55
CA LEU A 71 -9.51 -3.09 10.59
C LEU A 71 -9.55 -3.71 11.99
N SER A 72 -10.03 -4.93 12.15
CA SER A 72 -10.05 -5.59 13.47
C SER A 72 -8.65 -5.90 13.97
N ARG A 73 -7.73 -6.27 13.08
CA ARG A 73 -6.32 -6.51 13.43
C ARG A 73 -5.59 -5.23 13.82
N VAL A 74 -5.75 -4.16 13.04
CA VAL A 74 -5.02 -2.90 13.26
C VAL A 74 -5.46 -2.16 14.52
N LYS A 75 -6.69 -2.39 15.01
CA LYS A 75 -7.17 -1.86 16.29
C LYS A 75 -6.41 -2.38 17.51
N GLN A 76 -5.71 -3.51 17.38
CA GLN A 76 -4.95 -4.08 18.49
C GLN A 76 -3.66 -3.26 18.70
N PRO A 77 -3.39 -2.73 19.90
CA PRO A 77 -2.20 -1.94 20.19
C PRO A 77 -0.91 -2.65 19.75
N GLY A 78 -0.02 -1.94 19.05
CA GLY A 78 1.26 -2.48 18.59
C GLY A 78 1.21 -3.28 17.27
N THR A 79 0.04 -3.46 16.66
CA THR A 79 -0.06 -4.23 15.40
C THR A 79 0.50 -3.44 14.22
N THR A 80 1.72 -3.76 13.84
CA THR A 80 2.41 -3.21 12.65
C THR A 80 2.80 -4.28 11.64
N ASP A 81 2.44 -5.54 11.90
CA ASP A 81 2.76 -6.66 11.02
C ASP A 81 1.78 -6.75 9.84
N TRP A 82 2.04 -5.92 8.85
CA TRP A 82 1.30 -5.89 7.59
C TRP A 82 1.47 -7.18 6.77
N VAL A 83 2.55 -7.95 7.01
CA VAL A 83 2.79 -9.21 6.31
C VAL A 83 1.80 -10.25 6.83
N ALA A 84 1.73 -10.43 8.15
CA ALA A 84 0.78 -11.35 8.78
C ALA A 84 -0.68 -11.00 8.43
N ILE A 85 -1.03 -9.71 8.38
CA ILE A 85 -2.38 -9.28 7.97
C ILE A 85 -2.66 -9.65 6.51
N ALA A 86 -1.71 -9.42 5.61
CA ALA A 86 -1.88 -9.72 4.18
C ALA A 86 -2.00 -11.22 3.91
N GLU A 87 -1.23 -12.04 4.64
CA GLU A 87 -1.32 -13.50 4.57
C GLU A 87 -2.66 -14.00 5.10
N GLY A 88 -3.17 -13.43 6.20
CA GLY A 88 -4.44 -13.83 6.81
C GLY A 88 -5.70 -13.52 5.99
N ILE A 89 -5.64 -12.61 5.01
CA ILE A 89 -6.78 -12.29 4.11
C ILE A 89 -6.65 -12.89 2.72
N SER A 90 -5.46 -13.39 2.35
CA SER A 90 -5.23 -13.87 0.99
C SER A 90 -6.02 -15.16 0.77
N ARG A 91 -7.04 -15.09 -0.09
CA ARG A 91 -7.80 -16.26 -0.55
C ARG A 91 -6.89 -17.17 -1.38
N PRO A 92 -7.17 -18.48 -1.50
CA PRO A 92 -6.32 -19.43 -2.24
C PRO A 92 -5.99 -19.03 -3.69
N TYR A 93 -6.77 -18.12 -4.29
CA TYR A 93 -6.59 -17.67 -5.68
C TYR A 93 -6.16 -16.21 -5.83
N ALA A 94 -5.91 -15.47 -4.74
CA ALA A 94 -5.62 -14.04 -4.80
C ALA A 94 -4.66 -13.56 -3.70
N ARG A 95 -3.51 -13.00 -4.10
CA ARG A 95 -2.50 -12.47 -3.15
C ARG A 95 -2.72 -10.99 -2.88
N ARG A 96 -2.95 -10.63 -1.61
CA ARG A 96 -2.84 -9.24 -1.14
C ARG A 96 -1.42 -8.97 -0.68
N THR A 97 -0.94 -7.75 -0.87
CA THR A 97 0.39 -7.34 -0.38
C THR A 97 0.28 -6.54 0.90
N ALA A 98 1.28 -6.65 1.77
CA ALA A 98 1.41 -5.85 2.98
C ALA A 98 1.26 -4.33 2.68
N LEU A 99 1.79 -3.88 1.55
CA LEU A 99 1.68 -2.49 1.09
C LEU A 99 0.22 -2.10 0.79
N GLN A 100 -0.57 -2.99 0.19
CA GLN A 100 -2.00 -2.73 -0.06
C GLN A 100 -2.78 -2.58 1.25
N CYS A 101 -2.55 -3.46 2.22
CA CYS A 101 -3.20 -3.38 3.54
C CYS A 101 -2.84 -2.08 4.26
N LYS A 102 -1.55 -1.73 4.28
CA LYS A 102 -1.07 -0.47 4.87
C LYS A 102 -1.68 0.75 4.19
N ASN A 103 -1.71 0.77 2.85
CA ASN A 103 -2.28 1.88 2.10
C ASN A 103 -3.79 2.02 2.32
N PHE A 104 -4.53 0.92 2.41
CA PHE A 104 -5.95 0.92 2.73
C PHE A 104 -6.23 1.63 4.06
N VAL A 105 -5.52 1.23 5.12
CA VAL A 105 -5.67 1.84 6.45
C VAL A 105 -5.27 3.31 6.44
N ASN A 106 -4.13 3.65 5.86
CA ASN A 106 -3.65 5.04 5.80
C ASN A 106 -4.63 5.94 5.04
N ASN A 107 -5.15 5.47 3.91
CA ASN A 107 -6.13 6.24 3.13
C ASN A 107 -7.44 6.39 3.90
N ARG A 108 -7.88 5.34 4.62
CA ARG A 108 -9.07 5.42 5.48
C ARG A 108 -8.87 6.43 6.61
N GLN A 109 -7.73 6.39 7.31
CA GLN A 109 -7.43 7.30 8.41
C GLN A 109 -7.37 8.76 7.94
N ARG A 110 -6.75 9.03 6.78
CA ARG A 110 -6.73 10.38 6.19
C ARG A 110 -8.14 10.91 5.90
N ARG A 111 -9.05 10.06 5.42
CA ARG A 111 -10.44 10.45 5.19
C ARG A 111 -11.15 10.83 6.48
N ILE A 112 -11.03 9.99 7.51
CA ILE A 112 -11.61 10.24 8.84
C ILE A 112 -11.05 11.54 9.43
N ASN A 113 -9.73 11.73 9.39
CA ASN A 113 -9.09 12.93 9.90
C ASN A 113 -9.59 14.19 9.17
N GLY A 114 -9.74 14.13 7.85
CA GLY A 114 -10.28 15.25 7.07
C GLY A 114 -11.76 15.53 7.32
N GLU A 115 -12.57 14.52 7.66
CA GLU A 115 -13.96 14.70 8.09
C GLU A 115 -14.04 15.35 9.47
N VAL A 116 -13.23 14.89 10.43
CA VAL A 116 -13.11 15.48 11.77
C VAL A 116 -12.66 16.94 11.70
N GLU A 117 -11.70 17.26 10.84
CA GLU A 117 -11.21 18.64 10.63
C GLU A 117 -12.33 19.55 10.11
N LYS A 118 -13.10 19.11 9.10
CA LYS A 118 -14.25 19.86 8.57
C LYS A 118 -15.33 20.11 9.62
N LEU A 119 -15.65 19.08 10.41
CA LEU A 119 -16.62 19.20 11.51
C LEU A 119 -16.13 20.18 12.58
N THR A 120 -14.85 20.10 12.92
CA THR A 120 -14.21 21.02 13.87
C THR A 120 -14.24 22.46 13.37
N ASP A 121 -13.99 22.69 12.09
CA ASP A 121 -14.05 24.02 11.48
C ASP A 121 -15.47 24.57 11.38
N GLN A 122 -16.45 23.72 11.08
CA GLN A 122 -17.86 24.10 11.11
C GLN A 122 -18.27 24.50 12.53
N TYR A 123 -17.84 23.75 13.55
CA TYR A 123 -18.13 24.03 14.95
C TYR A 123 -17.50 25.35 15.45
N LYS A 124 -16.24 25.62 15.10
CA LYS A 124 -15.59 26.91 15.43
C LYS A 124 -16.35 28.10 14.83
N LYS A 125 -16.98 27.92 13.66
CA LYS A 125 -17.76 28.96 12.98
C LYS A 125 -19.15 29.16 13.59
N SER A 126 -19.75 28.13 14.21
CA SER A 126 -21.09 28.23 14.81
C SER A 126 -21.10 28.89 16.20
N GLY A 127 -19.94 29.13 16.83
CA GLY A 127 -19.83 29.90 18.07
C GLY A 127 -20.31 29.19 19.34
N ASP A 128 -20.67 27.90 19.25
CA ASP A 128 -21.09 27.10 20.40
C ASP A 128 -19.90 26.76 21.30
N ARG A 129 -20.02 27.02 22.62
CA ARG A 129 -19.00 26.71 23.63
C ARG A 129 -19.40 25.47 24.43
N MET A 130 -19.16 24.29 23.89
CA MET A 130 -19.14 23.02 24.63
C MET A 130 -17.89 22.18 24.30
N ASN A 131 -17.50 21.33 25.25
CA ASN A 131 -16.13 20.84 25.44
C ASN A 131 -15.61 19.91 24.31
N LEU A 132 -14.44 20.23 23.74
CA LEU A 132 -13.71 19.47 22.69
C LEU A 132 -13.39 18.01 23.07
N GLY A 133 -13.57 17.62 24.35
CA GLY A 133 -13.28 16.28 24.86
C GLY A 133 -14.16 15.14 24.32
N PHE A 134 -15.29 15.42 23.67
CA PHE A 134 -16.22 14.38 23.18
C PHE A 134 -15.92 13.87 21.75
N ILE A 135 -15.09 14.57 20.97
CA ILE A 135 -14.88 14.25 19.53
C ILE A 135 -13.73 13.25 19.31
N LEU A 136 -12.91 12.99 20.33
CA LEU A 136 -11.64 12.24 20.19
C LEU A 136 -11.58 10.89 20.93
N ASN A 137 -12.71 10.29 21.33
CA ASN A 137 -12.75 8.95 21.93
C ASN A 137 -13.41 7.92 21.01
#